data_AF-A0A7X1ZFB9-F1
#
_entry.id   AF-A0A7X1ZFB9-F1
#
_cell.length_a   1.000
_cell.length_b   1.000
_cell.length_c   1.000
_cell.angle_alpha   90.00
_cell.angle_beta   90.00
_cell.angle_gamma   90.00
#
_symmetry.space_group_name_H-M   'P 1'
#
loop_
_entity.id
_entity.type
_entity.pdbx_description
1 polymer ?
#
loop_
_entity_poly.entity_id
_entity_poly.type
_entity_poly.pdbx_seq_one_letter_code
_entity_poly.pdbx_strand_id
1 'polypeptide(L)'
;MRPLPPRAVHAACVLLVGVGLLFSPASARAEGAWTLKSDLDPDGGMNCSMDTYWEDGSKFSIFANANRFVGFFISDPAWSLQTGQESRISFRFDGQDFTFPVKVVAPAAVIGNFAADEGGALKFLERWAKSWEMAIVFPKGGTWQVNLKGTMATFRQWTACYKRLDRIARENGGAGGDGGGAGGSSDGNPF
;
A
#
# COMPACT_ATOMS: atom_id res chain seq x y z
N MET A 1 44.42 10.58 74.25
CA MET A 1 43.31 10.41 73.28
C MET A 1 43.42 11.52 72.25
N ARG A 2 43.64 11.19 70.97
CA ARG A 2 43.74 12.16 69.86
C ARG A 2 42.49 12.03 68.98
N PRO A 3 41.84 13.13 68.56
CA PRO A 3 40.83 13.07 67.51
C PRO A 3 41.49 13.21 66.11
N LEU A 4 41.06 12.36 65.18
CA LEU A 4 41.39 12.40 63.75
C LEU A 4 40.34 13.24 62.99
N PRO A 5 40.72 14.02 61.96
CA PRO A 5 39.79 14.73 61.08
C PRO A 5 39.23 13.84 59.93
N PRO A 6 38.13 14.26 59.28
CA PRO A 6 37.24 13.39 58.51
C PRO A 6 37.73 13.04 57.11
N ARG A 7 37.31 11.85 56.65
CA ARG A 7 37.51 11.31 55.30
C ARG A 7 36.60 12.03 54.28
N ALA A 8 37.20 12.56 53.23
CA ALA A 8 36.49 13.03 52.04
C ALA A 8 35.97 11.83 51.24
N VAL A 9 34.65 11.73 51.08
CA VAL A 9 34.00 10.74 50.22
C VAL A 9 33.94 11.33 48.81
N HIS A 10 34.82 10.85 47.92
CA HIS A 10 34.73 11.12 46.50
C HIS A 10 33.61 10.25 45.92
N ALA A 11 32.50 10.89 45.53
CA ALA A 11 31.44 10.26 44.75
C ALA A 11 31.94 10.06 43.31
N ALA A 12 32.28 8.82 42.95
CA ALA A 12 32.57 8.44 41.58
C ALA A 12 31.25 8.30 40.82
N CYS A 13 30.98 9.28 39.94
CA CYS A 13 29.90 9.20 38.95
C CYS A 13 30.31 8.16 37.90
N VAL A 14 29.73 6.96 37.99
CA VAL A 14 29.89 5.91 36.96
C VAL A 14 29.09 6.35 35.73
N LEU A 15 29.80 6.74 34.69
CA LEU A 15 29.27 6.93 33.34
C LEU A 15 28.82 5.55 32.81
N LEU A 16 27.52 5.33 32.77
CA LEU A 16 26.91 4.23 32.03
C LEU A 16 27.21 4.44 30.54
N VAL A 17 28.02 3.54 29.98
CA VAL A 17 28.22 3.37 28.55
C VAL A 17 26.86 2.99 27.96
N GLY A 18 26.20 3.97 27.36
CA GLY A 18 24.99 3.76 26.57
C GLY A 18 25.32 2.86 25.39
N VAL A 19 24.83 1.63 25.44
CA VAL A 19 24.76 0.75 24.27
C VAL A 19 23.95 1.48 23.21
N GLY A 20 24.63 1.89 22.14
CA GLY A 20 24.01 2.48 20.97
C GLY A 20 23.06 1.47 20.33
N LEU A 21 21.77 1.59 20.64
CA LEU A 21 20.72 1.08 19.78
C LEU A 21 20.78 1.89 18.49
N LEU A 22 21.41 1.32 17.47
CA LEU A 22 21.26 1.73 16.07
C LEU A 22 19.81 1.43 15.65
N PHE A 23 18.87 2.25 16.13
CA PHE A 23 17.60 2.39 15.44
C PHE A 23 17.90 3.16 14.18
N SER A 24 18.00 2.47 13.04
CA SER A 24 17.87 3.11 11.74
C SER A 24 16.62 3.99 11.80
N PRO A 25 16.74 5.32 11.65
CA PRO A 25 15.56 6.18 11.69
C PRO A 25 14.62 5.68 10.60
N ALA A 26 13.36 5.41 10.97
CA ALA A 26 12.29 5.27 10.00
C ALA A 26 12.30 6.57 9.18
N SER A 27 12.81 6.52 7.96
CA SER A 27 12.90 7.68 7.09
C SER A 27 11.48 8.17 6.84
N ALA A 28 11.06 9.22 7.54
CA ALA A 28 9.83 9.92 7.27
C ALA A 28 9.98 10.56 5.89
N ARG A 29 9.39 9.93 4.87
CA ARG A 29 9.44 10.43 3.48
C ARG A 29 8.39 11.55 3.34
N ALA A 30 8.80 12.71 2.82
CA ALA A 30 7.88 13.82 2.53
C ALA A 30 7.10 13.53 1.24
N GLU A 31 5.78 13.66 1.29
CA GLU A 31 4.85 13.23 0.23
C GLU A 31 4.38 14.35 -0.69
N GLY A 32 4.00 13.94 -1.92
CA GLY A 32 3.16 14.71 -2.84
C GLY A 32 1.65 14.51 -2.59
N ALA A 33 0.83 15.38 -3.19
CA ALA A 33 -0.64 15.29 -3.12
C ALA A 33 -1.20 14.10 -3.92
N TRP A 34 -2.34 13.55 -3.49
CA TRP A 34 -3.05 12.50 -4.22
C TRP A 34 -3.55 12.99 -5.58
N THR A 35 -3.13 12.32 -6.64
CA THR A 35 -3.52 12.60 -8.02
C THR A 35 -4.44 11.51 -8.55
N LEU A 36 -5.50 11.90 -9.26
CA LEU A 36 -6.37 10.96 -9.97
C LEU A 36 -5.85 10.79 -11.40
N LYS A 37 -5.76 9.55 -11.87
CA LYS A 37 -5.52 9.22 -13.28
C LYS A 37 -6.65 8.34 -13.81
N SER A 38 -7.04 8.60 -15.04
CA SER A 38 -7.98 7.76 -15.80
C SER A 38 -7.38 7.54 -17.17
N ASP A 39 -6.76 6.39 -17.37
CA ASP A 39 -6.07 6.05 -18.61
C ASP A 39 -6.78 4.87 -19.28
N LEU A 40 -6.68 4.80 -20.60
CA LEU A 40 -6.95 3.57 -21.33
C LEU A 40 -5.68 2.72 -21.25
N ASP A 41 -5.77 1.57 -20.58
CA ASP A 41 -4.75 0.54 -20.59
C ASP A 41 -4.47 0.12 -22.05
N PRO A 42 -3.20 -0.10 -22.44
CA PRO A 42 -2.85 -0.64 -23.76
C PRO A 42 -3.62 -1.91 -24.15
N ASP A 43 -4.06 -2.71 -23.18
CA ASP A 43 -4.91 -3.89 -23.43
C ASP A 43 -6.40 -3.54 -23.66
N GLY A 44 -6.73 -2.25 -23.78
CA GLY A 44 -8.08 -1.75 -24.07
C GLY A 44 -8.99 -1.54 -22.86
N GLY A 45 -8.51 -1.82 -21.65
CA GLY A 45 -9.25 -1.62 -20.40
C GLY A 45 -9.09 -0.21 -19.86
N MET A 46 -10.17 0.47 -19.45
CA MET A 46 -10.01 1.75 -18.74
C MET A 46 -9.60 1.49 -17.27
N ASN A 47 -8.57 2.20 -16.81
CA ASN A 47 -8.03 2.13 -15.45
C ASN A 47 -8.32 3.44 -14.71
N CYS A 48 -8.83 3.33 -13.50
CA CYS A 48 -8.96 4.45 -12.56
C CYS A 48 -7.94 4.26 -11.45
N SER A 49 -6.98 5.16 -11.31
CA SER A 49 -6.00 5.10 -10.24
C SER A 49 -5.93 6.39 -9.44
N MET A 50 -5.60 6.23 -8.16
CA MET A 50 -5.21 7.29 -7.26
C MET A 50 -3.76 7.08 -6.87
N ASP A 51 -2.92 8.03 -7.22
CA ASP A 51 -1.48 7.93 -7.05
C ASP A 51 -0.97 9.00 -6.07
N THR A 52 -0.06 8.60 -5.20
CA THR A 52 0.83 9.49 -4.46
C THR A 52 2.28 9.16 -4.81
N TYR A 53 3.13 10.20 -4.78
CA TYR A 53 4.53 10.15 -5.19
C TYR A 53 5.41 10.76 -4.11
N TRP A 54 6.64 10.25 -4.03
CA TRP A 54 7.71 10.80 -3.20
C TRP A 54 8.82 11.40 -4.07
N GLU A 55 9.62 12.30 -3.49
CA GLU A 55 10.73 12.97 -4.20
C GLU A 55 11.78 11.98 -4.74
N ASP A 56 11.93 10.82 -4.11
CA ASP A 56 12.84 9.75 -4.53
C ASP A 56 12.34 8.92 -5.72
N GLY A 57 11.16 9.27 -6.28
CA GLY A 57 10.53 8.56 -7.39
C GLY A 57 9.70 7.35 -6.95
N SER A 58 9.60 7.07 -5.65
CA SER A 58 8.68 6.05 -5.16
C SER A 58 7.23 6.45 -5.43
N LYS A 59 6.38 5.45 -5.59
CA LYS A 59 4.95 5.64 -5.90
C LYS A 59 4.12 4.61 -5.15
N PHE A 60 2.98 5.06 -4.66
CA PHE A 60 1.90 4.21 -4.17
C PHE A 60 0.64 4.55 -4.95
N SER A 61 -0.05 3.52 -5.42
CA SER A 61 -1.28 3.65 -6.19
C SER A 61 -2.34 2.71 -5.65
N ILE A 62 -3.56 3.22 -5.55
CA ILE A 62 -4.76 2.40 -5.44
C ILE A 62 -5.47 2.48 -6.79
N PHE A 63 -5.79 1.34 -7.38
CA PHE A 63 -6.39 1.31 -8.70
C PHE A 63 -7.58 0.35 -8.78
N ALA A 64 -8.44 0.63 -9.75
CA ALA A 64 -9.44 -0.29 -10.23
C ALA A 64 -9.42 -0.32 -11.76
N ASN A 65 -9.70 -1.49 -12.33
CA ASN A 65 -9.75 -1.68 -13.78
C ASN A 65 -11.14 -2.14 -14.26
N ALA A 66 -11.30 -2.21 -15.58
CA ALA A 66 -12.54 -2.65 -16.22
C ALA A 66 -12.97 -4.09 -15.86
N ASN A 67 -12.04 -4.94 -15.41
CA ASN A 67 -12.32 -6.31 -14.94
C ASN A 67 -12.85 -6.34 -13.50
N ARG A 68 -13.17 -5.19 -12.91
CA ARG A 68 -13.61 -5.03 -11.51
C ARG A 68 -12.57 -5.49 -10.49
N PHE A 69 -11.32 -5.59 -10.91
CA PHE A 69 -10.21 -5.80 -9.99
C PHE A 69 -9.93 -4.49 -9.27
N VAL A 70 -9.79 -4.55 -7.94
CA VAL A 70 -9.43 -3.43 -7.09
C VAL A 70 -8.20 -3.82 -6.29
N GLY A 71 -7.12 -3.06 -6.44
CA GLY A 71 -5.84 -3.41 -5.85
C GLY A 71 -4.94 -2.21 -5.64
N PHE A 72 -3.68 -2.51 -5.40
CA PHE A 72 -2.65 -1.51 -5.20
C PHE A 72 -1.36 -1.85 -5.91
N PHE A 73 -0.62 -0.81 -6.25
CA PHE A 73 0.69 -0.89 -6.86
C PHE A 73 1.66 -0.04 -6.05
N ILE A 74 2.83 -0.60 -5.75
CA ILE A 74 3.91 0.11 -5.07
C ILE A 74 5.18 -0.04 -5.92
N SER A 75 5.87 1.07 -6.15
CA SER A 75 7.20 1.05 -6.74
C SER A 75 8.20 1.89 -5.95
N ASP A 76 9.43 1.40 -5.86
CA ASP A 76 10.56 2.10 -5.25
C ASP A 76 11.80 1.87 -6.14
N PRO A 77 12.40 2.93 -6.71
CA PRO A 77 13.60 2.81 -7.54
C PRO A 77 14.81 2.18 -6.83
N ALA A 78 14.87 2.21 -5.49
CA ALA A 78 15.94 1.60 -4.71
C ALA A 78 15.76 0.08 -4.53
N TRP A 79 14.63 -0.49 -4.94
CA TRP A 79 14.39 -1.92 -4.85
C TRP A 79 15.05 -2.71 -5.97
N SER A 80 15.54 -3.90 -5.60
CA SER A 80 16.08 -4.91 -6.52
C SER A 80 15.47 -6.27 -6.18
N LEU A 81 14.15 -6.37 -6.36
CA LEU A 81 13.35 -7.57 -6.09
C LEU A 81 13.44 -8.57 -7.24
N GLN A 82 13.12 -9.84 -6.96
CA GLN A 82 13.05 -10.87 -7.98
C GLN A 82 11.62 -10.95 -8.54
N THR A 83 11.44 -10.73 -9.85
CA THR A 83 10.15 -10.85 -10.52
C THR A 83 9.53 -12.23 -10.30
N GLY A 84 8.22 -12.27 -10.05
CA GLY A 84 7.48 -13.49 -9.76
C GLY A 84 7.52 -13.91 -8.29
N GLN A 85 8.40 -13.32 -7.47
CA GLN A 85 8.40 -13.56 -6.02
C GLN A 85 7.09 -13.10 -5.40
N GLU A 86 6.57 -13.89 -4.47
CA GLU A 86 5.40 -13.55 -3.66
C GLU A 86 5.81 -13.10 -2.26
N SER A 87 5.01 -12.21 -1.69
CA SER A 87 5.21 -11.71 -0.33
C SER A 87 3.91 -11.19 0.27
N ARG A 88 4.01 -10.44 1.37
CA ARG A 88 2.87 -9.76 1.99
C ARG A 88 3.25 -8.32 2.34
N ILE A 89 2.30 -7.41 2.22
CA ILE A 89 2.45 -6.02 2.68
C ILE A 89 1.33 -5.74 3.66
N SER A 90 1.67 -5.08 4.76
CA SER A 90 0.71 -4.66 5.78
C SER A 90 0.50 -3.15 5.70
N PHE A 91 -0.75 -2.73 5.71
CA PHE A 91 -1.14 -1.34 5.84
C PHE A 91 -1.66 -1.11 7.25
N ARG A 92 -1.02 -0.21 7.99
CA ARG A 92 -1.31 0.06 9.39
C ARG A 92 -2.06 1.39 9.53
N PHE A 93 -3.18 1.36 10.23
CA PHE A 93 -3.94 2.55 10.62
C PHE A 93 -4.13 2.52 12.13
N ASP A 94 -3.63 3.52 12.85
CA ASP A 94 -3.84 3.65 14.30
C ASP A 94 -3.53 2.35 15.09
N GLY A 95 -2.50 1.60 14.65
CA GLY A 95 -2.08 0.33 15.25
C GLY A 95 -2.79 -0.93 14.73
N GLN A 96 -3.79 -0.81 13.86
CA GLN A 96 -4.45 -1.96 13.21
C GLN A 96 -3.83 -2.27 11.85
N ASP A 97 -3.43 -3.53 11.63
CA ASP A 97 -2.80 -3.99 10.38
C ASP A 97 -3.78 -4.68 9.44
N PHE A 98 -3.76 -4.29 8.17
CA PHE A 98 -4.44 -4.94 7.04
C PHE A 98 -3.39 -5.54 6.12
N THR A 99 -3.30 -6.86 6.03
CA THR A 99 -2.18 -7.54 5.36
C THR A 99 -2.63 -8.26 4.10
N PHE A 100 -2.11 -7.85 2.96
CA PHE A 100 -2.46 -8.40 1.65
C PHE A 100 -1.29 -9.15 1.02
N PRO A 101 -1.57 -10.23 0.26
CA PRO A 101 -0.56 -10.85 -0.58
C PRO A 101 -0.13 -9.88 -1.70
N VAL A 102 1.15 -9.95 -2.06
CA VAL A 102 1.69 -9.19 -3.18
C VAL A 102 2.56 -10.07 -4.07
N LYS A 103 2.64 -9.69 -5.34
CA LYS A 103 3.55 -10.29 -6.32
C LYS A 103 4.50 -9.24 -6.87
N VAL A 104 5.78 -9.58 -6.98
CA VAL A 104 6.77 -8.74 -7.66
C VAL A 104 6.54 -8.82 -9.16
N VAL A 105 6.16 -7.69 -9.77
CA VAL A 105 5.89 -7.59 -11.21
C VAL A 105 7.08 -7.01 -11.98
N ALA A 106 7.95 -6.28 -11.29
CA ALA A 106 9.24 -5.82 -11.80
C ALA A 106 10.23 -5.67 -10.63
N PRO A 107 11.55 -5.59 -10.88
CA PRO A 107 12.53 -5.46 -9.81
C PRO A 107 12.29 -4.30 -8.84
N ALA A 108 11.67 -3.22 -9.34
CA ALA A 108 11.33 -2.03 -8.57
C ALA A 108 9.83 -1.92 -8.23
N ALA A 109 9.02 -2.97 -8.45
CA ALA A 109 7.56 -2.85 -8.35
C ALA A 109 6.85 -4.13 -7.89
N VAL A 110 5.82 -3.93 -7.07
CA VAL A 110 4.92 -4.97 -6.59
C VAL A 110 3.47 -4.58 -6.85
N ILE A 111 2.63 -5.60 -7.02
CA ILE A 111 1.18 -5.46 -7.14
C ILE A 111 0.50 -6.31 -6.07
N GLY A 112 -0.58 -5.80 -5.50
CA GLY A 112 -1.42 -6.52 -4.56
C GLY A 112 -2.90 -6.39 -4.90
N ASN A 113 -3.67 -7.38 -4.50
CA ASN A 113 -5.12 -7.42 -4.69
C ASN A 113 -5.82 -7.26 -3.34
N PHE A 114 -6.80 -6.37 -3.27
CA PHE A 114 -7.64 -6.25 -2.08
C PHE A 114 -8.70 -7.35 -2.01
N ALA A 115 -9.05 -8.02 -3.12
CA ALA A 115 -10.16 -8.96 -3.23
C ALA A 115 -9.97 -10.34 -2.56
N ALA A 116 -8.85 -10.58 -1.85
CA ALA A 116 -8.60 -11.89 -1.23
C ALA A 116 -9.56 -12.22 -0.06
N ASP A 117 -10.22 -11.21 0.51
CA ASP A 117 -11.31 -11.36 1.47
C ASP A 117 -12.33 -10.22 1.32
N GLU A 118 -13.53 -10.48 0.78
CA GLU A 118 -14.53 -9.42 0.50
C GLU A 118 -14.83 -8.52 1.72
N GLY A 119 -14.68 -9.04 2.95
CA GLY A 119 -14.83 -8.28 4.18
C GLY A 119 -13.60 -7.45 4.61
N GLY A 120 -12.38 -7.87 4.28
CA GLY A 120 -11.15 -7.16 4.65
C GLY A 120 -10.85 -6.00 3.70
N ALA A 121 -11.09 -6.20 2.40
CA ALA A 121 -10.99 -5.19 1.36
C ALA A 121 -11.83 -3.93 1.67
N LEU A 122 -13.12 -4.14 1.97
CA LEU A 122 -14.04 -3.04 2.24
C LEU A 122 -13.65 -2.26 3.48
N LYS A 123 -13.31 -2.96 4.58
CA LYS A 123 -12.84 -2.33 5.82
C LYS A 123 -11.56 -1.52 5.61
N PHE A 124 -10.63 -2.04 4.80
CA PHE A 124 -9.42 -1.32 4.42
C PHE A 124 -9.76 -0.02 3.68
N LEU A 125 -10.57 -0.09 2.62
CA LEU A 125 -10.94 1.08 1.81
C LEU A 125 -11.71 2.12 2.64
N GLU A 126 -12.60 1.68 3.52
CA GLU A 126 -13.30 2.56 4.46
C GLU A 126 -12.34 3.26 5.42
N ARG A 127 -11.35 2.54 5.96
CA ARG A 127 -10.35 3.11 6.87
C ARG A 127 -9.46 4.09 6.12
N TRP A 128 -8.95 3.70 4.97
CA TRP A 128 -8.12 4.54 4.12
C TRP A 128 -8.81 5.84 3.70
N ALA A 129 -10.09 5.81 3.37
CA ALA A 129 -10.83 7.02 3.01
C ALA A 129 -11.04 7.97 4.21
N LYS A 130 -11.09 7.47 5.45
CA LYS A 130 -11.44 8.22 6.66
C LYS A 130 -10.25 8.64 7.51
N SER A 131 -9.11 7.95 7.41
CA SER A 131 -7.90 8.23 8.17
C SER A 131 -7.12 9.43 7.61
N TRP A 132 -6.26 10.02 8.44
CA TRP A 132 -5.34 11.11 8.03
C TRP A 132 -3.93 10.63 7.75
N GLU A 133 -3.60 9.43 8.22
CA GLU A 133 -2.31 8.80 8.04
C GLU A 133 -2.45 7.27 7.94
N MET A 134 -1.46 6.65 7.34
CA MET A 134 -1.30 5.21 7.23
C MET A 134 0.18 4.90 7.14
N ALA A 135 0.59 3.73 7.65
CA ALA A 135 1.93 3.22 7.40
C ALA A 135 1.88 1.98 6.50
N ILE A 136 2.72 1.94 5.45
CA ILE A 136 2.97 0.73 4.66
C ILE A 136 4.15 0.01 5.29
N VAL A 137 3.93 -1.19 5.81
CA VAL A 137 4.93 -2.02 6.50
C VAL A 137 5.35 -3.16 5.57
N PHE A 138 6.65 -3.20 5.27
CA PHE A 138 7.25 -4.21 4.41
C PHE A 138 7.86 -5.35 5.24
N PRO A 139 7.91 -6.59 4.71
CA PRO A 139 8.38 -7.78 5.45
C PRO A 139 9.77 -7.67 6.07
N LYS A 140 10.66 -6.89 5.45
CA LYS A 140 12.06 -6.71 5.89
C LYS A 140 12.26 -5.49 6.80
N GLY A 141 11.19 -4.99 7.42
CA GLY A 141 11.27 -3.93 8.43
C GLY A 141 11.27 -2.50 7.89
N GLY A 142 11.14 -2.31 6.57
CA GLY A 142 10.87 -1.00 5.99
C GLY A 142 9.46 -0.54 6.37
N THR A 143 9.30 0.75 6.65
CA THR A 143 7.97 1.36 6.82
C THR A 143 7.92 2.68 6.07
N TRP A 144 6.88 2.88 5.26
CA TRP A 144 6.60 4.18 4.66
C TRP A 144 5.41 4.81 5.36
N GLN A 145 5.55 6.08 5.73
CA GLN A 145 4.43 6.88 6.20
C GLN A 145 3.72 7.49 5.02
N VAL A 146 2.38 7.40 5.04
CA VAL A 146 1.49 7.89 4.00
C VAL A 146 0.51 8.89 4.61
N ASN A 147 0.54 10.13 4.15
CA ASN A 147 -0.41 11.17 4.48
C ASN A 147 -1.69 11.00 3.66
N LEU A 148 -2.79 10.82 4.36
CA LEU A 148 -4.12 10.63 3.78
C LEU A 148 -4.96 11.91 3.84
N LYS A 149 -4.38 13.06 4.19
CA LYS A 149 -5.06 14.34 4.08
C LYS A 149 -5.46 14.61 2.63
N GLY A 150 -6.74 14.89 2.43
CA GLY A 150 -7.31 15.13 1.10
C GLY A 150 -7.72 13.87 0.35
N THR A 151 -7.35 12.67 0.83
CA THR A 151 -7.71 11.38 0.19
C THR A 151 -9.20 11.26 -0.09
N MET A 152 -10.06 11.70 0.84
CA MET A 152 -11.52 11.61 0.67
C MET A 152 -12.04 12.37 -0.57
N ALA A 153 -11.47 13.54 -0.88
CA ALA A 153 -11.91 14.33 -2.04
C ALA A 153 -11.57 13.60 -3.34
N THR A 154 -10.36 13.06 -3.44
CA THR A 154 -9.90 12.27 -4.58
C THR A 154 -10.62 10.91 -4.65
N PHE A 155 -10.90 10.29 -3.51
CA PHE A 155 -11.62 9.01 -3.42
C PHE A 155 -13.03 9.08 -4.00
N ARG A 156 -13.76 10.17 -3.76
CA ARG A 156 -15.08 10.39 -4.37
C ARG A 156 -15.01 10.42 -5.90
N GLN A 157 -13.99 11.09 -6.44
CA GLN A 157 -13.78 11.17 -7.89
C GLN A 157 -13.36 9.81 -8.45
N TRP A 158 -12.49 9.08 -7.75
CA TRP A 158 -12.10 7.72 -8.10
C TRP A 158 -13.29 6.76 -8.10
N THR A 159 -14.19 6.86 -7.12
CA THR A 159 -15.39 6.02 -7.07
C THR A 159 -16.34 6.35 -8.23
N ALA A 160 -16.45 7.63 -8.62
CA ALA A 160 -17.20 8.02 -9.81
C ALA A 160 -16.57 7.46 -11.10
N CYS A 161 -15.24 7.48 -11.20
CA CYS A 161 -14.49 6.83 -12.29
C CYS A 161 -14.78 5.33 -12.32
N TYR A 162 -14.67 4.63 -11.18
CA TYR A 162 -14.95 3.21 -11.06
C TYR A 162 -16.39 2.83 -11.43
N LYS A 163 -17.39 3.61 -10.99
CA LYS A 163 -18.80 3.40 -11.39
C LYS A 163 -19.00 3.51 -12.90
N ARG A 164 -18.26 4.42 -13.55
CA ARG A 164 -18.27 4.55 -15.01
C ARG A 164 -17.65 3.32 -15.68
N LEU A 165 -16.56 2.77 -15.14
CA LEU A 165 -15.95 1.52 -15.61
C LEU A 165 -16.94 0.35 -15.54
N ASP A 166 -17.54 0.15 -14.37
CA ASP A 166 -18.48 -0.94 -14.13
C ASP A 166 -19.71 -0.85 -15.06
N ARG A 167 -20.20 0.36 -15.33
CA ARG A 167 -21.26 0.56 -16.33
C ARG A 167 -20.83 0.14 -17.73
N ILE A 168 -19.66 0.60 -18.20
CA ILE A 168 -19.13 0.26 -19.54
C ILE A 168 -18.91 -1.25 -19.66
N ALA A 169 -18.36 -1.90 -18.63
CA ALA A 169 -18.15 -3.34 -18.61
C ALA A 169 -19.47 -4.13 -18.74
N ARG A 170 -20.54 -3.68 -18.08
CA ARG A 170 -21.88 -4.29 -18.19
C ARG A 170 -22.53 -4.05 -19.55
N GLU A 171 -22.40 -2.85 -20.11
CA GLU A 171 -22.94 -2.50 -21.43
C GLU A 171 -22.26 -3.32 -22.54
N ASN A 172 -20.93 -3.46 -22.47
CA ASN A 172 -20.17 -4.23 -23.46
C ASN A 172 -20.26 -5.75 -23.26
N GLY A 173 -20.47 -6.23 -22.02
CA GLY A 173 -20.72 -7.65 -21.72
C GLY A 173 -22.18 -8.08 -21.91
N GLY A 174 -23.11 -7.15 -22.07
CA GLY A 174 -24.55 -7.41 -22.23
C GLY A 174 -25.08 -7.35 -23.67
N ALA A 175 -24.23 -6.99 -24.64
CA ALA A 175 -24.66 -6.77 -26.04
C ALA A 175 -24.51 -7.99 -26.97
N GLY A 176 -24.20 -9.18 -26.45
CA GLY A 176 -24.13 -10.41 -27.26
C GLY A 176 -24.59 -11.63 -26.47
N GLY A 177 -25.78 -12.16 -26.78
CA GLY A 177 -26.18 -13.43 -26.18
C GLY A 177 -27.62 -13.94 -26.32
N ASP A 178 -28.53 -13.28 -27.05
CA ASP A 178 -29.72 -13.96 -27.58
C ASP A 178 -29.33 -14.72 -28.85
N GLY A 179 -28.67 -15.87 -28.66
CA GLY A 179 -28.22 -16.74 -29.75
C GLY A 179 -27.80 -18.09 -29.19
N GLY A 180 -28.70 -19.07 -29.29
CA GLY A 180 -28.52 -20.41 -28.76
C GLY A 180 -27.29 -21.14 -29.30
N GLY A 181 -26.78 -22.08 -28.51
CA GLY A 181 -25.73 -23.01 -28.94
C GLY A 181 -25.08 -23.70 -27.75
N ALA A 182 -25.24 -25.02 -27.69
CA ALA A 182 -24.74 -25.89 -26.64
C ALA A 182 -23.21 -26.08 -26.68
N GLY A 183 -22.64 -26.43 -25.51
CA GLY A 183 -21.59 -27.46 -25.42
C GLY A 183 -20.16 -27.02 -25.13
N GLY A 184 -19.66 -27.45 -23.96
CA GLY A 184 -18.24 -27.65 -23.64
C GLY A 184 -17.42 -26.36 -23.42
N SER A 185 -16.33 -26.32 -22.66
CA SER A 185 -15.62 -27.24 -21.78
C SER A 185 -14.69 -26.36 -20.95
N SER A 186 -14.27 -26.88 -19.80
CA SER A 186 -13.01 -26.61 -19.08
C SER A 186 -12.07 -25.50 -19.61
N ASP A 187 -11.67 -24.58 -18.72
CA ASP A 187 -10.28 -24.43 -18.25
C ASP A 187 -9.95 -23.00 -17.78
N GLY A 188 -9.31 -22.95 -16.60
CA GLY A 188 -8.29 -21.95 -16.27
C GLY A 188 -8.74 -20.50 -16.10
N ASN A 189 -9.10 -20.12 -14.87
CA ASN A 189 -8.93 -18.74 -14.42
C ASN A 189 -7.55 -18.61 -13.75
N PRO A 190 -6.56 -17.91 -14.35
CA PRO A 190 -5.26 -17.67 -13.71
C PRO A 190 -5.22 -16.27 -13.06
N PHE A 191 -6.31 -15.81 -12.45
CA PHE A 191 -6.36 -14.58 -11.68
C PHE A 191 -7.23 -14.71 -10.44
#